data_AF-A0A5B0SKU5-F1
#
_entry.id   AF-A0A5B0SKU5-F1
#
_cell.length_a   1.000
_cell.length_b   1.000
_cell.length_c   1.000
_cell.angle_alpha   90.00
_cell.angle_beta   90.00
_cell.angle_gamma   90.00
#
_symmetry.space_group_name_H-M   'P 1'
#
loop_
_entity.id
_entity.type
_entity.pdbx_description
1 polymer ?
#
loop_
_entity_poly.entity_id
_entity_poly.type
_entity_poly.pdbx_seq_one_letter_code
_entity_poly.pdbx_strand_id
1 'polypeptide(L)'
;MAAGLPVTPLPVGSSSSEIAYLVCLAQCEIVFVHPSQLQTIKTSGYPTERIILTEPFEGWDGQILPDLLVIARSLPEFTIDGKHPMPKHQVALVVFSSGSTGNPKGI
;
A
#
# COMPACT_ATOMS: atom_id res chain seq x y z
N MET A 1 -14.21 0.23 -2.05
CA MET A 1 -13.12 0.17 -1.06
C MET A 1 -13.75 0.16 0.32
N ALA A 2 -13.59 -0.91 1.08
CA ALA A 2 -14.37 -1.16 2.30
C ALA A 2 -14.11 -0.14 3.44
N ALA A 3 -12.88 0.36 3.55
CA ALA A 3 -12.45 1.27 4.63
C ALA A 3 -12.37 2.75 4.22
N GLY A 4 -12.63 3.08 2.95
CA GLY A 4 -12.54 4.44 2.42
C GLY A 4 -11.15 5.08 2.38
N LEU A 5 -10.10 4.32 2.66
CA LEU A 5 -8.71 4.72 2.44
C LEU A 5 -8.38 4.62 0.95
N PRO A 6 -7.72 5.60 0.31
CA PRO A 6 -7.24 5.45 -1.06
C PRO A 6 -6.13 4.40 -1.13
N VAL A 7 -6.10 3.61 -2.21
CA VAL A 7 -5.01 2.66 -2.48
C VAL A 7 -4.28 3.08 -3.75
N THR A 8 -2.98 2.83 -3.79
CA THR A 8 -2.20 2.93 -5.01
C THR A 8 -1.48 1.60 -5.28
N PRO A 9 -1.67 0.97 -6.44
CA PRO A 9 -0.86 -0.16 -6.84
C PRO A 9 0.53 0.33 -7.26
N LEU A 10 1.58 -0.23 -6.65
CA LEU A 10 2.95 0.02 -7.06
C LEU A 10 3.36 -1.01 -8.13
N PRO A 11 4.01 -0.60 -9.24
CA PRO A 11 4.40 -1.52 -10.30
C PRO A 11 5.45 -2.53 -9.84
N VAL A 12 5.24 -3.80 -10.18
CA VAL A 12 6.25 -4.85 -9.97
C VAL A 12 7.40 -4.64 -10.95
N GLY A 13 8.64 -4.75 -10.45
CA GLY A 13 9.85 -4.57 -11.26
C GLY A 13 10.36 -3.14 -11.35
N SER A 14 9.67 -2.18 -10.71
CA SER A 14 10.22 -0.83 -10.51
C SER A 14 11.51 -0.86 -9.70
N SER A 15 12.43 0.02 -10.06
CA SER A 15 13.64 0.29 -9.29
C SER A 15 13.32 0.89 -7.92
N SER A 16 14.26 0.81 -6.98
CA SER A 16 14.10 1.42 -5.65
C SER A 16 13.87 2.94 -5.73
N SER A 17 14.50 3.64 -6.68
CA SER A 17 14.28 5.08 -6.91
C SER A 17 12.87 5.39 -7.44
N GLU A 18 12.34 4.56 -8.34
CA GLU A 18 10.96 4.72 -8.82
C GLU A 18 9.97 4.45 -7.70
N ILE A 19 10.19 3.40 -6.91
CA ILE A 19 9.36 3.12 -5.74
C ILE A 19 9.38 4.31 -4.76
N ALA A 20 10.55 4.86 -4.44
CA ALA A 20 10.68 6.03 -3.57
C ALA A 20 9.87 7.24 -4.09
N TYR A 21 9.93 7.48 -5.39
CA TYR A 21 9.17 8.56 -6.03
C TYR A 21 7.66 8.30 -5.95
N LEU A 22 7.20 7.10 -6.28
CA LEU A 22 5.77 6.76 -6.33
C LEU A 22 5.12 6.77 -4.94
N VAL A 23 5.77 6.18 -3.93
CA VAL A 23 5.24 6.18 -2.55
C VAL A 23 5.18 7.60 -1.97
N CYS A 24 6.13 8.46 -2.33
CA CYS A 24 6.10 9.86 -1.95
C CYS A 24 4.97 10.62 -2.67
N LEU A 25 4.82 10.39 -3.98
CA LEU A 25 3.82 11.06 -4.81
C LEU A 25 2.39 10.71 -4.39
N ALA A 26 2.11 9.45 -4.07
CA ALA A 26 0.82 9.00 -3.55
C ALA A 26 0.67 9.18 -2.03
N GLN A 27 1.69 9.73 -1.35
CA GLN A 27 1.71 9.94 0.10
C GLN A 27 1.35 8.66 0.89
N CYS A 28 1.93 7.53 0.51
CA CYS A 28 1.65 6.25 1.16
C CYS A 28 2.05 6.29 2.64
N GLU A 29 1.13 5.92 3.53
CA GLU A 29 1.40 5.76 4.95
C GLU A 29 1.82 4.34 5.31
N ILE A 30 1.25 3.34 4.63
CA ILE A 30 1.53 1.91 4.81
C ILE A 30 1.66 1.28 3.43
N VAL A 31 2.60 0.35 3.28
CA VAL A 31 2.75 -0.45 2.05
C VAL A 31 2.62 -1.93 2.36
N PHE A 32 1.77 -2.60 1.59
CA PHE A 32 1.69 -4.05 1.57
C PHE A 32 2.62 -4.58 0.49
N VAL A 33 3.59 -5.42 0.86
CA VAL A 33 4.68 -5.81 -0.02
C VAL A 33 4.84 -7.33 -0.01
N HIS A 34 4.96 -7.94 -1.18
CA HIS A 34 5.33 -9.35 -1.26
C HIS A 34 6.81 -9.53 -0.86
N PRO A 35 7.20 -10.58 -0.12
CA PRO A 35 8.58 -10.74 0.35
C PRO A 35 9.67 -10.61 -0.73
N SER A 36 9.39 -11.03 -1.97
CA SER A 36 10.32 -10.89 -3.11
C SER A 36 10.69 -9.44 -3.45
N GLN A 37 9.90 -8.45 -3.01
CA GLN A 37 10.13 -7.02 -3.23
C GLN A 37 10.65 -6.29 -1.97
N LEU A 38 10.85 -7.01 -0.86
CA LEU A 38 11.26 -6.42 0.42
C LEU A 38 12.57 -5.63 0.29
N GLN A 39 13.56 -6.17 -0.41
CA GLN A 39 14.84 -5.48 -0.58
C GLN A 39 14.72 -4.20 -1.40
N THR A 40 13.87 -4.22 -2.45
CA THR A 40 13.61 -3.04 -3.28
C THR A 40 12.99 -1.91 -2.46
N ILE A 41 11.95 -2.20 -1.67
CA ILE A 41 11.28 -1.19 -0.84
C ILE A 41 12.18 -0.70 0.30
N LYS A 42 12.99 -1.57 0.93
CA LYS A 42 13.97 -1.13 1.95
C LYS A 42 15.03 -0.22 1.36
N THR A 43 15.55 -0.57 0.18
CA THR A 43 16.55 0.23 -0.54
C THR A 43 15.99 1.58 -1.00
N SER A 44 14.67 1.68 -1.21
CA SER A 44 14.00 2.96 -1.52
C SER A 44 14.05 3.97 -0.36
N GLY A 45 14.42 3.52 0.86
CA GLY A 45 14.42 4.34 2.07
C GLY A 45 13.05 4.45 2.73
N TYR A 46 12.07 3.65 2.31
CA TYR A 46 10.75 3.64 2.93
C TYR A 46 10.85 3.14 4.39
N PRO A 47 10.14 3.76 5.36
CA PRO A 47 10.28 3.40 6.77
C PRO A 47 9.86 1.95 7.03
N THR A 48 10.73 1.17 7.66
CA THR A 48 10.56 -0.28 7.83
C THR A 48 9.33 -0.63 8.67
N GLU A 49 9.02 0.20 9.66
CA GLU A 49 7.86 0.08 10.54
C GLU A 49 6.52 0.31 9.82
N ARG A 50 6.54 0.82 8.59
CA ARG A 50 5.37 1.06 7.73
C ARG A 50 5.22 0.01 6.62
N ILE A 51 6.07 -1.01 6.60
CA ILE A 51 6.02 -2.12 5.66
C ILE A 51 5.28 -3.28 6.31
N ILE A 52 4.30 -3.83 5.58
CA ILE A 52 3.58 -5.04 5.97
C ILE A 52 3.82 -6.08 4.88
N LEU A 53 4.44 -7.21 5.23
CA LEU A 53 4.60 -8.27 4.24
C LEU A 53 3.29 -9.01 4.03
N THR A 54 2.98 -9.34 2.77
CA THR A 54 1.77 -10.12 2.47
C THR A 54 1.87 -11.57 2.95
N GLU A 55 3.09 -12.08 3.16
CA GLU A 55 3.39 -13.46 3.52
C GLU A 55 4.55 -13.53 4.54
N PRO A 56 4.68 -14.62 5.32
CA PRO A 56 5.83 -14.85 6.19
C PRO A 56 7.15 -14.86 5.41
N PHE A 57 8.20 -14.30 6.00
CA PHE A 57 9.55 -14.30 5.42
C PHE A 57 10.59 -14.48 6.51
N GLU A 58 11.57 -15.37 6.28
CA GLU A 58 12.63 -15.64 7.25
C GLU A 58 13.50 -14.39 7.45
N GLY A 59 13.75 -14.02 8.72
CA GLY A 59 14.51 -12.82 9.07
C GLY A 59 13.73 -11.50 8.95
N TRP A 60 12.41 -11.55 8.82
CA TRP A 60 11.54 -10.38 8.96
C TRP A 60 10.90 -10.34 10.35
N ASP A 61 11.26 -9.33 11.13
CA ASP A 61 10.74 -9.11 12.49
C ASP A 61 9.56 -8.11 12.52
N GLY A 62 9.09 -7.64 11.35
CA GLY A 62 7.98 -6.71 11.23
C GLY A 62 6.62 -7.39 11.06
N GLN A 63 5.57 -6.59 10.85
CA GLN A 63 4.21 -7.14 10.69
C GLN A 63 4.02 -7.86 9.37
N ILE A 64 3.21 -8.92 9.39
CA ILE A 64 2.73 -9.60 8.19
C ILE A 64 1.20 -9.61 8.13
N LEU A 65 0.64 -9.73 6.93
CA LEU A 65 -0.81 -9.75 6.72
C LEU A 65 -1.52 -10.84 7.56
N PRO A 66 -0.98 -12.07 7.72
CA PRO A 66 -1.54 -13.05 8.65
C PRO A 66 -1.72 -12.53 10.09
N ASP A 67 -0.81 -11.73 10.62
CA ASP A 67 -0.92 -11.16 11.97
C ASP A 67 -2.11 -10.20 12.06
N LEU A 68 -2.27 -9.35 11.03
CA LEU A 68 -3.41 -8.45 10.94
C LEU A 68 -4.74 -9.19 10.85
N LEU A 69 -4.79 -10.34 10.17
CA LEU A 69 -5.99 -11.17 10.10
C LEU A 69 -6.33 -11.81 11.45
N VAL A 70 -5.33 -12.17 12.25
CA VAL A 70 -5.54 -12.64 13.63
C VAL A 70 -6.12 -11.51 14.48
N ILE A 71 -5.58 -10.30 14.39
CA ILE A 71 -6.11 -9.12 15.08
C ILE A 71 -7.55 -8.85 14.62
N ALA A 72 -7.80 -8.85 13.32
CA ALA A 72 -9.12 -8.58 12.74
C ALA A 72 -10.20 -9.53 13.26
N ARG A 73 -9.87 -10.82 13.47
CA ARG A 73 -10.79 -11.82 14.05
C ARG A 73 -11.17 -11.54 15.49
N SER A 74 -10.36 -10.78 16.22
CA SER A 74 -10.64 -10.37 17.60
C SER A 74 -11.48 -9.09 17.70
N LEU A 75 -11.61 -8.35 16.59
CA LEU A 75 -12.41 -7.14 16.52
C LEU A 75 -13.88 -7.49 16.27
N PRO A 76 -14.83 -6.68 16.78
CA PRO A 76 -16.24 -6.84 16.43
C PRO A 76 -16.43 -6.78 14.92
N GLU A 77 -17.30 -7.63 14.38
CA GLU A 77 -17.74 -7.50 12.99
C GLU A 77 -18.35 -6.10 12.80
N PHE A 78 -17.86 -5.37 11.80
CA PHE A 78 -18.49 -4.16 11.36
C PHE A 78 -19.22 -4.45 10.05
N THR A 79 -20.52 -4.19 10.03
CA THR A 79 -21.29 -4.17 8.79
C THR A 79 -21.08 -2.84 8.10
N ILE A 80 -20.49 -2.90 6.91
CA ILE A 80 -20.61 -1.80 5.95
C ILE A 80 -22.04 -1.92 5.42
N ASP A 81 -22.89 -0.95 5.69
CA ASP A 81 -24.34 -0.94 5.41
C ASP A 81 -24.71 -1.07 3.90
N GLY A 82 -23.76 -1.44 3.03
CA GLY A 82 -23.89 -1.47 1.56
C GLY A 82 -24.08 -0.09 0.93
N LYS A 83 -24.53 0.89 1.70
CA LYS A 83 -24.53 2.31 1.38
C LYS A 83 -23.09 2.79 1.43
N HIS A 84 -22.48 3.00 0.27
CA HIS A 84 -21.17 3.62 0.16
C HIS A 84 -21.28 5.03 0.80
N PRO A 85 -20.79 5.26 2.03
CA PRO A 85 -21.03 6.52 2.75
C PRO A 85 -19.98 7.57 2.36
N MET A 86 -19.31 7.38 1.22
CA MET A 86 -18.21 8.24 0.80
C MET A 86 -18.74 9.34 -0.12
N PRO A 87 -18.43 10.61 0.17
CA PRO A 87 -18.66 11.71 -0.75
C PRO A 87 -18.10 11.37 -2.14
N LYS A 88 -18.79 11.80 -3.21
CA LYS A 88 -18.38 11.57 -4.61
C LYS A 88 -16.96 12.07 -4.95
N HIS A 89 -16.40 12.92 -4.11
CA HIS A 89 -15.08 13.53 -4.28
C HIS A 89 -13.96 12.81 -3.52
N GLN A 90 -14.27 11.75 -2.75
CA GLN A 90 -13.22 10.97 -2.11
C GLN A 90 -12.54 10.03 -3.12
N VAL A 91 -11.22 10.03 -3.08
CA VAL A 91 -10.37 9.18 -3.92
C VAL A 91 -10.38 7.76 -3.35
N ALA A 92 -10.68 6.78 -4.20
CA ALA A 92 -10.60 5.36 -3.84
C ALA A 92 -9.31 4.70 -4.34
N LEU A 93 -8.77 5.19 -5.45
CA LEU A 93 -7.63 4.61 -6.15
C LEU A 93 -6.80 5.74 -6.74
N VAL A 94 -5.48 5.66 -6.59
CA VAL A 94 -4.52 6.51 -7.31
C VAL A 94 -3.74 5.63 -8.25
N VAL A 95 -3.88 5.83 -9.56
CA VAL A 95 -3.14 5.07 -10.58
C VAL A 95 -2.11 5.98 -11.23
N PHE A 96 -0.91 5.46 -11.46
CA PHE A 96 0.12 6.23 -12.12
C PHE A 96 0.03 6.10 -13.64
N SER A 97 0.12 7.23 -14.33
CA SER A 97 0.40 7.29 -15.76
C SER A 97 1.75 7.95 -15.99
N SER A 98 2.47 7.58 -17.06
CA SER A 98 3.77 8.16 -17.43
C SER A 98 3.74 9.67 -17.72
N GLY A 99 2.53 10.25 -17.84
CA GLY A 99 2.31 11.66 -18.11
C GLY A 99 2.83 12.11 -19.49
N SER A 100 2.43 13.31 -19.90
CA SER A 100 2.95 13.96 -21.12
C SER A 100 4.42 14.40 -21.02
N THR A 101 5.02 14.32 -19.82
CA THR A 101 6.33 14.87 -19.48
C THR A 101 7.36 13.79 -19.10
N GLY A 102 7.01 12.50 -19.19
CA GLY A 102 7.90 11.36 -18.88
C GLY A 102 7.97 10.96 -17.40
N ASN A 103 7.62 11.85 -16.47
CA ASN A 103 7.53 11.55 -15.04
C ASN A 103 6.12 11.04 -14.67
N PRO A 104 6.01 9.97 -13.85
CA PRO A 104 4.71 9.47 -13.43
C PRO A 104 3.88 10.53 -12.69
N LYS A 105 2.58 10.59 -13.02
CA LYS A 105 1.57 11.43 -12.38
C LYS A 105 0.46 10.55 -11.80
N GLY A 106 0.00 10.86 -10.59
CA GLY A 106 -1.17 10.21 -9.99
C GLY A 106 -2.46 10.70 -10.62
N ILE A 107 -3.29 9.74 -11.06
CA ILE A 107 -4.67 9.93 -11.53
C ILE A 107 -5.60 9.42 -10.45
#